data_AF-B7K0A0-F1
#
_entry.id   AF-B7K0A0-F1
#
_cell.length_a   1.000
_cell.length_b   1.000
_cell.length_c   1.000
_cell.angle_alpha   90.00
_cell.angle_beta   90.00
_cell.angle_gamma   90.00
#
_symmetry.space_group_name_H-M   'P 1'
#
loop_
_entity.id
_entity.type
_entity.pdbx_description
1 polymer ?
#
loop_
_entity_poly.entity_id
_entity_poly.type
_entity_poly.pdbx_seq_one_letter_code
_entity_poly.pdbx_strand_id
1 'polypeptide(L)'
;MILKSYQSKNRGFTLLDLIIGLIIMTIIIIIALHNLLESPESQQIRKPAERNLRAFAHGNQLNALKCQGKDEDGDGWVLCEANDRKQQTVKLQCGYDHRHSDCYLIPKSV
;
A
#
# COMPACT_ATOMS: atom_id res chain seq x y z
N MET A 1 -24.73 -5.70 32.78
CA MET A 1 -24.26 -5.05 31.54
C MET A 1 -25.46 -4.90 30.61
N ILE A 2 -26.02 -3.70 30.50
CA ILE A 2 -27.29 -3.46 29.79
C ILE A 2 -27.00 -3.28 28.29
N LEU A 3 -27.34 -4.29 27.48
CA LEU A 3 -27.45 -4.12 26.03
C LEU A 3 -28.76 -3.38 25.76
N LYS A 4 -28.64 -2.07 25.51
CA LYS A 4 -29.75 -1.17 25.26
C LYS A 4 -30.37 -1.51 23.90
N SER A 5 -31.56 -2.09 23.93
CA SER A 5 -32.40 -2.40 22.76
C SER A 5 -32.60 -1.15 21.90
N TYR A 6 -32.12 -1.17 20.66
CA TYR A 6 -32.42 -0.15 19.65
C TYR A 6 -33.85 -0.40 19.13
N GLN A 7 -34.81 0.38 19.63
CA GLN A 7 -36.19 0.33 19.14
C GLN A 7 -36.22 0.70 17.65
N SER A 8 -36.57 -0.28 16.81
CA SER A 8 -36.94 -0.03 15.41
C SER A 8 -38.27 0.72 15.38
N LYS A 9 -38.20 2.03 15.22
CA LYS A 9 -39.34 2.85 14.81
C LYS A 9 -39.41 2.73 13.29
N ASN A 10 -40.38 1.99 12.77
CA ASN A 10 -40.68 1.94 11.33
C ASN A 10 -41.06 3.34 10.85
N ARG A 11 -40.06 4.17 10.56
CA ARG A 11 -40.17 5.37 9.75
C ARG A 11 -40.17 4.86 8.31
N GLY A 12 -41.23 5.16 7.57
CA GLY A 12 -41.30 4.83 6.14
C GLY A 12 -40.06 5.38 5.44
N PHE A 13 -39.55 4.63 4.46
CA PHE A 13 -38.36 4.97 3.70
C PHE A 13 -38.57 6.32 3.01
N THR A 14 -37.84 7.34 3.44
CA THR A 14 -37.95 8.69 2.87
C THR A 14 -36.95 8.87 1.72
N LEU A 15 -37.18 9.85 0.85
CA LEU A 15 -36.22 10.22 -0.21
C LEU A 15 -34.82 10.56 0.36
N LEU A 16 -34.77 11.13 1.57
CA LEU A 16 -33.52 11.39 2.27
C LEU A 16 -32.79 10.09 2.65
N ASP A 17 -33.51 9.07 3.11
CA ASP A 17 -32.94 7.76 3.42
C ASP A 17 -32.36 7.09 2.17
N LEU A 18 -32.99 7.30 1.00
CA LEU A 18 -32.51 6.81 -0.29
C LEU A 18 -31.20 7.48 -0.70
N ILE A 19 -31.13 8.82 -0.58
CA ILE A 19 -29.92 9.59 -0.90
C ILE A 19 -28.76 9.18 0.01
N ILE A 20 -29.01 9.08 1.32
CA ILE A 20 -28.00 8.66 2.30
C ILE A 20 -27.52 7.23 2.00
N GLY A 21 -28.44 6.32 1.71
CA GLY A 21 -28.09 4.94 1.33
C GLY A 21 -27.22 4.87 0.08
N LEU A 22 -27.52 5.68 -0.94
CA LEU A 22 -26.75 5.72 -2.19
C LEU A 22 -25.34 6.28 -1.99
N ILE A 23 -25.18 7.29 -1.14
CA ILE A 23 -23.86 7.82 -0.75
C ILE A 23 -23.03 6.74 -0.05
N ILE A 24 -23.61 6.05 0.95
CA ILE A 24 -22.92 4.99 1.68
C ILE A 24 -22.51 3.86 0.74
N MET A 25 -23.42 3.42 -0.15
CA MET A 25 -23.14 2.40 -1.15
C MET A 25 -21.98 2.80 -2.06
N THR A 26 -21.95 4.05 -2.53
CA THR A 26 -20.89 4.56 -3.40
C THR A 26 -19.53 4.53 -2.69
N ILE A 27 -19.48 4.95 -1.42
CA ILE A 27 -18.24 4.91 -0.62
C ILE A 27 -17.75 3.46 -0.47
N ILE A 28 -18.64 2.53 -0.13
CA ILE A 28 -18.30 1.11 0.00
C ILE A 28 -17.76 0.56 -1.33
N ILE A 29 -18.40 0.88 -2.45
CA ILE A 29 -17.97 0.45 -3.78
C ILE A 29 -16.57 0.97 -4.09
N ILE A 30 -16.29 2.26 -3.84
CA ILE A 30 -14.96 2.86 -4.09
C ILE A 30 -13.88 2.15 -3.26
N ILE A 31 -14.14 1.92 -1.96
CA ILE A 31 -13.20 1.21 -1.08
C ILE A 31 -13.00 -0.24 -1.54
N ALA A 32 -14.08 -0.92 -1.90
CA ALA A 32 -14.04 -2.29 -2.39
C ALA A 32 -13.25 -2.39 -3.70
N LEU A 33 -13.49 -1.48 -4.65
CA LEU A 33 -12.71 -1.38 -5.89
C LEU A 33 -11.24 -1.13 -5.60
N HIS A 34 -10.89 -0.18 -4.73
CA HIS A 34 -9.48 0.06 -4.39
C HIS A 34 -8.80 -1.17 -3.79
N ASN A 35 -9.48 -1.94 -2.93
CA ASN A 35 -8.94 -3.18 -2.38
C ASN A 35 -8.90 -4.33 -3.40
N LEU A 36 -9.86 -4.41 -4.31
CA LEU A 36 -9.88 -5.40 -5.41
C LEU A 36 -8.81 -5.11 -6.47
N LEU A 37 -8.51 -3.83 -6.71
CA LEU A 37 -7.49 -3.39 -7.65
C LEU A 37 -6.07 -3.45 -7.06
N GLU A 38 -5.89 -3.60 -5.74
CA GLU A 38 -4.59 -3.97 -5.18
C GLU A 38 -4.29 -5.42 -5.60
N SER A 39 -3.65 -5.57 -6.76
CA SER A 39 -3.47 -6.86 -7.40
C SER A 39 -2.68 -7.80 -6.48
N PRO A 40 -3.01 -9.10 -6.42
CA PRO A 40 -2.20 -10.08 -5.69
C PRO A 40 -0.74 -10.11 -6.19
N GLU A 41 -0.53 -9.81 -7.47
CA GLU A 41 0.78 -9.56 -8.07
C GLU A 41 1.55 -8.46 -7.33
N SER A 42 0.89 -7.36 -6.96
CA SER A 42 1.55 -6.29 -6.22
C SER A 42 2.07 -6.73 -4.85
N GLN A 43 1.36 -7.63 -4.18
CA GLN A 43 1.83 -8.21 -2.91
C GLN A 43 2.96 -9.21 -3.12
N GLN A 44 2.94 -9.97 -4.21
CA GLN A 44 3.99 -10.92 -4.58
C GLN A 44 5.30 -10.21 -4.94
N ILE A 45 5.22 -9.00 -5.50
CA ILE A 45 6.35 -8.13 -5.80
C ILE A 45 6.81 -7.40 -4.53
N ARG A 46 5.89 -6.75 -3.81
CA ARG A 46 6.22 -5.84 -2.70
C ARG A 46 6.87 -6.55 -1.52
N LYS A 47 6.40 -7.74 -1.15
CA LYS A 47 6.92 -8.49 0.02
C LYS A 47 8.40 -8.87 -0.11
N PRO A 48 8.86 -9.50 -1.20
CA PRO A 48 10.28 -9.79 -1.37
C PRO A 48 11.12 -8.52 -1.53
N ALA A 49 10.65 -7.51 -2.27
CA ALA A 49 11.33 -6.23 -2.37
C ALA A 49 11.54 -5.55 -1.00
N GLU A 50 10.51 -5.52 -0.15
CA GLU A 50 10.60 -4.97 1.21
C GLU A 50 11.57 -5.76 2.10
N ARG A 51 11.68 -7.08 1.91
CA ARG A 51 12.68 -7.89 2.64
C ARG A 51 14.09 -7.51 2.24
N ASN A 52 14.34 -7.40 0.93
CA ASN A 52 15.65 -7.01 0.40
C ASN A 52 15.99 -5.57 0.82
N LEU A 53 15.01 -4.66 0.79
CA LEU A 53 15.15 -3.30 1.29
C LEU A 53 15.57 -3.27 2.76
N ARG A 54 14.93 -4.07 3.63
CA ARG A 54 15.29 -4.13 5.05
C ARG A 54 16.71 -4.65 5.27
N ALA A 55 17.11 -5.69 4.53
CA ALA A 55 18.46 -6.22 4.60
C ALA A 55 19.50 -5.18 4.17
N PHE A 56 19.26 -4.52 3.04
CA PHE A 56 20.12 -3.44 2.53
C PHE A 56 20.19 -2.25 3.50
N ALA A 57 19.03 -1.81 3.98
CA ALA A 57 18.93 -0.67 4.88
C ALA A 57 19.66 -0.92 6.20
N HIS A 58 19.56 -2.13 6.74
CA HIS A 58 20.30 -2.53 7.94
C HIS A 58 21.82 -2.44 7.74
N GLY A 59 22.35 -2.96 6.62
CA GLY A 59 23.77 -2.89 6.28
C GLY A 59 24.28 -1.46 6.01
N ASN A 60 23.42 -0.59 5.50
CA ASN A 60 23.76 0.78 5.10
C ASN A 60 23.30 1.86 6.09
N GLN A 61 22.85 1.47 7.30
CA GLN A 61 22.39 2.40 8.34
C GLN A 61 21.24 3.32 7.89
N LEU A 62 20.37 2.80 7.03
CA LEU A 62 19.14 3.43 6.57
C LEU A 62 17.94 2.84 7.31
N ASN A 63 16.82 3.57 7.31
CA ASN A 63 15.53 3.11 7.80
C ASN A 63 14.62 2.78 6.61
N ALA A 64 14.38 1.50 6.36
CA ALA A 64 13.48 1.05 5.29
C ALA A 64 12.06 1.60 5.50
N LEU A 65 11.45 2.15 4.44
CA LEU A 65 10.07 2.66 4.47
C LEU A 65 9.12 1.70 3.74
N LYS A 66 9.10 1.77 2.41
CA LYS A 66 8.15 1.03 1.57
C LYS A 66 8.73 0.78 0.19
N CYS A 67 8.15 -0.20 -0.50
CA CYS A 67 8.41 -0.47 -1.92
C CYS A 67 7.13 -0.32 -2.73
N GLN A 68 7.27 0.05 -4.00
CA GLN A 68 6.20 -0.04 -4.96
C GLN A 68 5.90 -1.52 -5.24
N GLY A 69 4.61 -1.84 -5.36
CA GLY A 69 4.15 -3.18 -5.71
C GLY A 69 3.94 -3.35 -7.21
N LYS A 70 4.65 -2.59 -8.05
CA LYS A 70 4.49 -2.68 -9.49
C LYS A 70 5.84 -2.50 -10.15
N ASP A 71 6.17 -3.43 -11.02
CA ASP A 71 7.26 -3.34 -11.96
C ASP A 71 6.68 -2.82 -13.29
N GLU A 72 7.11 -1.65 -13.75
CA GLU A 72 6.55 -1.01 -14.94
C GLU A 72 7.20 -1.47 -16.24
N ASP A 73 8.46 -1.92 -16.19
CA ASP A 73 9.24 -2.34 -17.37
C ASP A 73 9.54 -3.85 -17.39
N GLY A 74 9.24 -4.57 -16.30
CA GLY A 74 9.39 -6.02 -16.20
C GLY A 74 10.83 -6.47 -16.00
N ASP A 75 11.72 -5.57 -15.55
CA ASP A 75 13.14 -5.84 -15.37
C ASP A 75 13.45 -6.61 -14.07
N GLY A 76 12.45 -6.81 -13.20
CA GLY A 76 12.57 -7.49 -11.93
C GLY A 76 12.96 -6.58 -10.77
N TRP A 77 12.98 -5.26 -10.97
CA TRP A 77 13.28 -4.24 -9.97
C TRP A 77 12.06 -3.38 -9.66
N VAL A 78 11.95 -2.95 -8.41
CA VAL A 78 10.94 -1.98 -8.01
C VAL A 78 11.54 -0.83 -7.23
N LEU A 79 10.88 0.31 -7.35
CA LEU A 79 11.25 1.50 -6.59
C LEU A 79 10.91 1.32 -5.12
N CYS A 80 11.89 1.53 -4.26
CA CYS A 80 11.77 1.51 -2.81
C CYS A 80 12.30 2.81 -2.21
N GLU A 81 11.83 3.10 -1.00
CA GLU A 81 12.19 4.29 -0.25
C GLU A 81 12.77 3.89 1.10
N ALA A 82 13.84 4.58 1.51
CA ALA A 82 14.39 4.50 2.86
C ALA A 82 14.76 5.90 3.35
N ASN A 83 14.87 6.09 4.65
CA ASN A 83 15.38 7.33 5.24
C ASN A 83 16.83 7.17 5.67
N ASP A 84 17.64 8.19 5.40
CA ASP A 84 18.98 8.29 5.97
C ASP A 84 18.95 8.75 7.44
N ARG A 85 20.13 8.84 8.06
CA ARG A 85 20.29 9.33 9.45
C ARG A 85 19.83 10.78 9.67
N LYS A 86 19.74 11.57 8.59
CA LYS A 86 19.26 12.95 8.60
C LYS A 86 17.76 13.05 8.28
N GLN A 87 17.05 11.91 8.26
CA GLN A 87 15.65 11.78 7.87
C GLN A 87 15.36 12.22 6.43
N GLN A 88 16.35 12.22 5.55
CA GLN A 88 16.14 12.44 4.13
C GLN A 88 15.74 11.12 3.46
N THR A 89 14.65 11.17 2.70
CA THR A 89 14.22 10.03 1.90
C THR A 89 15.14 9.85 0.71
N VAL A 90 15.73 8.66 0.63
CA VAL A 90 16.53 8.17 -0.49
C VAL A 90 15.73 7.13 -1.27
N LYS A 91 15.91 7.15 -2.58
CA LYS A 91 15.27 6.21 -3.50
C LYS A 91 16.25 5.08 -3.82
N LEU A 92 15.73 3.85 -3.81
CA LEU A 92 16.46 2.64 -4.11
C LEU A 92 15.71 1.84 -5.16
N GLN A 93 16.43 1.08 -5.98
CA GLN A 93 15.84 -0.03 -6.72
C GLN A 93 16.15 -1.30 -5.96
N CYS A 94 15.13 -2.12 -5.70
CA CYS A 94 15.26 -3.41 -5.05
C CYS A 94 14.69 -4.50 -5.93
N GLY A 95 15.45 -5.57 -6.09
CA GLY A 95 15.00 -6.75 -6.80
C GLY A 95 13.94 -7.47 -5.97
N TYR A 96 12.96 -8.06 -6.65
CA TYR A 96 11.89 -8.82 -6.00
C TYR A 96 11.81 -10.28 -6.48
N ASP A 97 12.52 -10.61 -7.56
CA ASP A 97 12.54 -11.92 -8.17
C ASP A 97 13.77 -12.75 -7.75
N HIS A 98 13.90 -13.96 -8.28
CA HIS A 98 15.00 -14.88 -7.94
C HIS A 98 16.34 -14.50 -8.60
N ARG A 99 16.29 -13.62 -9.60
CA ARG A 99 17.47 -13.16 -10.36
C ARG A 99 18.19 -12.04 -9.61
N HIS A 100 17.44 -11.26 -8.83
CA HIS A 100 17.92 -10.06 -8.15
C HIS A 100 17.52 -10.07 -6.68
N SER A 101 18.44 -10.43 -5.78
CA SER A 101 18.23 -10.42 -4.32
C SER A 101 18.64 -9.12 -3.64
N ASP A 102 19.13 -8.14 -4.40
CA ASP A 102 19.86 -7.01 -3.86
C ASP A 102 19.08 -5.70 -4.03
N CYS A 103 19.58 -4.63 -3.41
CA CYS A 103 19.11 -3.28 -3.64
C CYS A 103 20.29 -2.36 -3.95
N TYR A 104 20.05 -1.30 -4.71
CA TYR A 104 21.03 -0.25 -4.94
C TYR A 104 20.39 1.13 -4.89
N LEU A 105 21.20 2.13 -4.53
CA LEU A 105 20.79 3.52 -4.50
C LEU A 105 20.64 4.04 -5.93
N ILE A 106 19.53 4.74 -6.19
CA ILE A 106 19.37 5.47 -7.45
C ILE A 106 20.08 6.81 -7.29
N PRO A 107 21.15 7.09 -8.05
CA PRO A 107 21.80 8.39 -7.98
C PRO A 107 20.79 9.47 -8.35
N LYS A 108 20.77 10.57 -7.58
CA LYS A 108 19.96 11.74 -7.93
C LYS A 108 20.48 12.25 -9.27
N SER A 109 19.65 12.15 -10.32
CA SER A 109 19.89 12.82 -11.59
C SER A 109 20.04 14.31 -11.31
N VAL A 110 21.26 14.82 -11.50
CA VAL A 110 21.64 16.24 -11.38
C VAL A 110 21.01 17.04 -12.51
#